data_AF-A0A1E4B492-F1
#
_entry.id   AF-A0A1E4B492-F1
#
_cell.length_a   1.000
_cell.length_b   1.000
_cell.length_c   1.000
_cell.angle_alpha   90.00
_cell.angle_beta   90.00
_cell.angle_gamma   90.00
#
_symmetry.space_group_name_H-M   'P 1'
#
loop_
_entity.id
_entity.type
_entity.pdbx_description
1 polymer ?
#
loop_
_entity_poly.entity_id
_entity_poly.type
_entity_poly.pdbx_seq_one_letter_code
_entity_poly.pdbx_strand_id
1 'polypeptide(L)' 'MRLFAPDLYRNFAFGFAAGAVLVAGASIDHWGDELASPARAAEAVQVPDDGPAAFLATGRHKAE' A
#
# COMPACT_ATOMS: atom_id res chain seq x y z
N MET A 1 -1.29 26.45 36.51
CA MET A 1 -2.14 26.17 35.32
C MET A 1 -2.09 24.68 35.05
N ARG A 2 -3.23 23.97 35.17
CA ARG A 2 -3.28 22.51 34.98
C ARG A 2 -3.45 22.25 33.48
N LEU A 3 -2.32 22.12 32.77
CA LEU A 3 -2.26 22.00 31.30
C LEU A 3 -3.04 20.79 30.74
N PHE A 4 -3.32 19.80 31.59
CA PHE A 4 -4.09 18.59 31.27
C PHE A 4 -5.37 18.53 32.11
N ALA A 5 -6.21 19.56 32.02
CA ALA A 5 -7.54 19.48 32.59
C ALA A 5 -8.35 18.40 31.84
N PRO A 6 -9.12 17.53 32.54
CA PRO A 6 -9.94 16.50 31.90
C PRO A 6 -10.85 17.04 30.79
N ASP A 7 -11.35 18.27 30.95
CA ASP A 7 -12.20 18.92 29.96
C ASP A 7 -11.45 19.26 28.66
N LEU A 8 -10.17 19.62 28.73
CA LEU A 8 -9.35 19.87 27.55
C LEU A 8 -9.15 18.59 26.75
N TYR A 9 -8.77 17.50 27.43
CA TYR A 9 -8.59 16.21 26.79
C TYR A 9 -9.90 15.72 26.14
N ARG A 10 -11.03 15.88 26.83
CA ARG A 10 -12.35 15.49 26.31
C ARG A 10 -12.73 16.28 25.07
N ASN A 11 -12.61 17.60 25.10
CA ASN A 11 -12.96 18.46 23.96
C ASN A 11 -12.02 18.22 22.77
N PHE A 12 -10.72 18.06 23.03
CA PHE A 12 -9.75 17.67 22.02
C PHE A 12 -10.09 16.32 21.41
N ALA A 13 -10.36 15.30 22.23
CA ALA A 13 -10.69 13.96 21.76
C ALA A 13 -11.95 13.96 20.88
N PHE A 14 -12.99 14.70 21.26
CA PHE A 14 -14.19 14.82 20.43
C PHE A 14 -13.92 15.54 19.11
N GLY A 15 -13.19 16.66 19.13
CA GLY A 15 -12.82 17.38 17.91
C GLY A 15 -11.94 16.54 16.98
N PHE A 16 -10.94 15.85 17.56
CA PHE A 16 -10.07 14.95 16.84
C PHE A 16 -10.83 13.78 16.23
N ALA A 17 -11.70 13.11 17.00
CA ALA A 17 -12.50 12.00 16.51
C ALA A 17 -13.44 12.44 15.38
N ALA A 18 -14.13 13.56 15.54
CA ALA A 18 -14.99 14.11 14.50
C ALA A 18 -14.19 14.44 13.23
N GLY A 19 -13.05 15.11 13.37
CA GLY A 19 -12.16 15.41 12.25
C GLY A 19 -11.62 14.16 11.56
N ALA A 20 -11.18 13.16 12.33
CA ALA A 20 -10.69 11.89 11.81
C ALA A 20 -11.76 11.15 11.01
N VAL A 21 -13.00 11.12 11.50
CA VAL A 21 -14.12 10.51 10.77
C VAL A 21 -14.39 11.24 9.45
N LEU A 22 -14.37 12.58 9.44
CA LEU A 22 -14.56 13.36 8.22
C LEU A 22 -13.45 13.11 7.19
N VAL A 23 -12.18 13.15 7.62
CA VAL A 23 -11.03 12.91 6.74
C VAL A 23 -11.04 11.49 6.22
N ALA A 24 -11.22 10.49 7.09
CA ALA A 24 -11.26 9.09 6.68
C ALA A 24 -12.41 8.82 5.70
N GLY A 25 -13.59 9.38 5.95
CA GLY A 25 -14.73 9.30 5.03
C GLY A 25 -14.46 9.95 3.68
N ALA A 26 -13.77 11.09 3.65
CA ALA A 26 -13.41 11.79 2.41
C ALA A 26 -12.29 11.09 1.63
N SER A 27 -11.46 10.26 2.26
CA SER A 27 -10.34 9.56 1.63
C SER A 27 -10.57 8.07 1.37
N ILE A 28 -11.73 7.52 1.75
CA ILE A 28 -11.97 6.07 1.81
C ILE A 28 -11.79 5.37 0.46
N ASP A 29 -12.12 6.05 -0.64
CA ASP A 29 -11.98 5.52 -2.00
C ASP A 29 -10.51 5.29 -2.40
N HIS A 30 -9.55 5.98 -1.77
CA HIS A 30 -8.12 5.85 -2.09
C HIS A 30 -7.42 4.73 -1.31
N TRP A 31 -8.00 4.29 -0.20
CA TRP A 31 -7.35 3.34 0.71
C TRP A 31 -7.19 1.95 0.09
N GLY A 32 -8.02 1.57 -0.87
CA GLY A 32 -7.93 0.28 -1.55
C GLY A 32 -6.61 0.08 -2.30
N ASP A 33 -6.07 1.14 -2.91
CA ASP A 33 -4.82 1.09 -3.66
C ASP A 33 -3.61 1.12 -2.71
N GLU A 34 -3.67 1.91 -1.63
CA GLU A 34 -2.60 1.99 -0.63
C GLU A 34 -2.50 0.73 0.25
N LEU A 35 -3.63 0.07 0.51
CA LEU A 35 -3.72 -1.18 1.29
C LEU A 35 -3.66 -2.44 0.41
N ALA A 36 -3.49 -2.28 -0.91
CA ALA A 36 -3.34 -3.40 -1.81
C ALA A 36 -2.13 -4.26 -1.40
N SER A 37 -2.23 -5.58 -1.64
CA SER A 37 -1.11 -6.49 -1.42
C SER A 37 0.16 -5.94 -2.07
N PRO A 38 1.35 -6.02 -1.45
CA PRO A 38 2.60 -5.56 -2.04
C PRO A 38 2.84 -6.09 -3.46
N ALA A 39 2.28 -7.25 -3.79
CA ALA A 39 2.33 -7.83 -5.14
C ALA A 39 1.57 -7.02 -6.21
N ARG A 40 0.60 -6.19 -5.83
CA ARG A 40 -0.14 -5.27 -6.71
C ARG A 40 0.41 -3.85 -6.70
N ALA A 41 1.04 -3.44 -5.60
CA ALA A 41 1.71 -2.15 -5.49
C ALA A 41 3.11 -2.15 -6.17
N ALA A 42 3.71 -3.33 -6.37
CA ALA A 42 4.94 -3.48 -7.14
C ALA A 42 4.65 -3.25 -8.63
N GLU A 43 5.43 -2.37 -9.25
CA GLU A 43 5.45 -2.20 -10.70
C GLU A 43 5.74 -3.57 -11.34
N ALA A 44 4.87 -4.01 -12.26
CA ALA A 44 5.04 -5.28 -12.93
C ALA A 44 6.34 -5.23 -13.75
N VAL A 45 7.36 -5.98 -13.32
CA VAL A 45 8.56 -6.18 -14.11
C VAL A 45 8.12 -6.85 -15.41
N GLN A 46 8.22 -6.12 -16.53
CA GLN A 46 8.11 -6.73 -17.84
C GLN A 46 9.32 -7.63 -18.04
N VAL A 47 9.18 -8.89 -17.66
CA VAL A 47 10.12 -9.92 -18.09
C VAL A 47 9.95 -10.04 -19.60
N PRO A 48 11.02 -9.88 -20.40
CA PRO A 48 10.95 -10.21 -21.81
C PRO A 48 10.32 -11.59 -21.97
N ASP A 49 9.35 -11.73 -22.88
CA ASP A 49 8.68 -12.99 -23.19
C ASP A 49 9.63 -13.89 -23.98
N ASP A 50 10.73 -14.26 -23.33
CA ASP A 50 11.65 -15.28 -23.75
C ASP A 50 10.98 -16.60 -23.36
N GLY A 51 9.89 -16.94 -24.08
CA GLY A 51 9.07 -18.11 -23.81
C GLY A 51 9.90 -19.41 -23.70
N PRO A 52 9.27 -20.54 -23.32
CA PRO A 52 9.98 -21.79 -22.99
C PRO A 52 10.99 -22.28 -24.06
N ALA A 53 10.87 -21.82 -25.30
CA ALA A 53 11.84 -22.05 -26.38
C ALA A 53 13.24 -21.46 -26.10
N ALA A 54 13.35 -20.29 -25.46
CA ALA A 54 14.62 -19.65 -25.14
C ALA A 54 15.40 -20.42 -24.06
N PHE A 55 14.68 -20.95 -23.06
CA PHE A 55 15.26 -21.82 -22.03
C PHE A 55 15.81 -23.14 -22.63
N LEU A 56 15.08 -23.74 -23.58
CA LEU A 56 15.50 -24.95 -24.28
C LEU A 56 16.68 -24.72 -25.24
N ALA A 57 16.80 -23.52 -25.80
CA ALA A 57 17.89 -23.15 -26.71
C ALA A 57 19.25 -23.05 -25.99
N THR A 58 19.27 -22.46 -24.80
CA THR A 58 20.50 -22.30 -23.99
C THR A 58 21.04 -23.64 -23.47
N GLY A 59 20.14 -24.63 -23.23
CA GLY A 59 20.52 -25.96 -22.77
C GLY A 59 21.16 -26.88 -23.83
N ARG A 60 20.95 -26.62 -25.13
CA ARG A 60 21.49 -27.46 -26.21
C ARG A 60 22.92 -27.13 -26.62
N HIS A 61 23.47 -25.99 -26.21
CA HIS A 61 24.77 -25.53 -26.69
C HIS A 61 25.99 -26.14 -25.96
N LYS A 62 25.76 -27.08 -25.03
CA LYS A 62 26.80 -27.64 -24.14
C LYS A 62 27.01 -29.16 -24.28
N ALA A 63 26.68 -29.73 -25.44
CA ALA A 63 26.92 -31.13 -25.73
C ALA A 63 27.55 -31.27 -27.14
N GLU A 64 28.79 -30.79 -27.28
CA GLU A 64 29.75 -31.28 -28.27
C GLU A 64 31.00 -31.76 -27.53
#